data_AF-A0A420UTF8-F1
#
_entry.id   AF-A0A420UTF8-F1
#
_cell.length_a   1.000
_cell.length_b   1.000
_cell.length_c   1.000
_cell.angle_alpha   90.00
_cell.angle_beta   90.00
_cell.angle_gamma   90.00
#
_symmetry.space_group_name_H-M   'P 1'
#
loop_
_entity.id
_entity.type
_entity.pdbx_description
1 polymer ?
#
loop_
_entity_poly.entity_id
_entity_poly.type
_entity_poly.pdbx_seq_one_letter_code
_entity_poly.pdbx_strand_id
1 'polypeptide(L)'
;PSGAMITITSGHGDFRQLSELPRTIGGHKSRMEQIGGSMVADSPDEVRLRVREQLMLGASQIKLTAGGGVSSPFSPVDVSTFTLEELRAAVEAAENWGTYVTAHAFTPVAIRRSIDAGVKVIEHGFLMDDSTAQLIAEKDIWL
;
A
#
# COMPACT_ATOMS: atom_id res chain seq x y z
N PRO A 1 -10.48 2.00 11.72
CA PRO A 1 -9.24 1.21 11.51
C PRO A 1 -9.12 0.81 10.04
N SER A 2 -7.91 0.57 9.50
CA SER A 2 -7.72 0.29 8.07
C SER A 2 -7.85 -1.17 7.65
N GLY A 3 -8.06 -2.08 8.60
CA GLY A 3 -7.83 -3.51 8.38
C GLY A 3 -6.35 -3.82 8.17
N ALA A 4 -6.07 -4.96 7.53
CA ALA A 4 -4.73 -5.36 7.14
C ALA A 4 -4.15 -4.37 6.11
N MET A 5 -2.87 -4.03 6.24
CA MET A 5 -2.19 -3.25 5.20
C MET A 5 -2.02 -4.07 3.93
N ILE A 6 -2.14 -3.46 2.77
CA ILE A 6 -1.94 -4.13 1.49
C ILE A 6 -0.55 -3.79 0.96
N THR A 7 0.20 -4.83 0.60
CA THR A 7 1.58 -4.75 0.13
C THR A 7 1.79 -5.63 -1.10
N ILE A 8 2.97 -5.55 -1.71
CA ILE A 8 3.39 -6.42 -2.81
C ILE A 8 4.32 -7.53 -2.29
N THR A 9 4.58 -8.55 -3.10
CA THR A 9 5.64 -9.50 -2.83
C THR A 9 6.98 -8.77 -2.68
N SER A 10 7.69 -9.05 -1.58
CA SER A 10 8.92 -8.35 -1.17
C SER A 10 8.74 -6.87 -0.78
N GLY A 11 7.50 -6.38 -0.66
CA GLY A 11 7.20 -5.01 -0.23
C GLY A 11 7.28 -4.82 1.28
N HIS A 12 7.19 -3.57 1.74
CA HIS A 12 7.08 -3.30 3.16
C HIS A 12 5.79 -3.92 3.71
N GLY A 13 5.89 -4.80 4.71
CA GLY A 13 4.74 -5.56 5.23
C GLY A 13 4.62 -6.99 4.69
N ASP A 14 5.49 -7.42 3.77
CA ASP A 14 5.64 -8.84 3.44
C ASP A 14 6.61 -9.52 4.42
N PHE A 15 6.08 -10.33 5.33
CA PHE A 15 6.86 -11.05 6.37
C PHE A 15 6.95 -12.55 6.13
N ARG A 16 6.63 -13.01 4.92
CA ARG A 16 6.74 -14.42 4.57
C ARG A 16 8.19 -14.91 4.68
N GLN A 17 8.38 -16.20 4.94
CA GLN A 17 9.68 -16.82 4.89
C GLN A 17 10.05 -17.19 3.44
N LEU A 18 11.34 -17.32 3.15
CA LEU A 18 11.81 -17.73 1.81
C LEU A 18 11.28 -19.12 1.41
N SER A 19 10.96 -19.99 2.38
CA SER A 19 10.32 -21.30 2.18
C SER A 19 8.88 -21.22 1.67
N GLU A 20 8.25 -20.04 1.75
CA GLU A 20 6.88 -19.78 1.25
C GLU A 20 6.88 -19.29 -0.20
N LEU A 21 8.03 -19.30 -0.89
CA LEU A 21 8.15 -18.96 -2.31
C LEU A 21 8.03 -20.21 -3.22
N PRO A 22 7.37 -20.09 -4.37
CA PRO A 22 6.64 -18.91 -4.86
C PRO A 22 5.27 -18.74 -4.18
N ARG A 23 4.77 -17.50 -4.15
CA ARG A 23 3.36 -17.24 -3.84
C ARG A 23 2.49 -17.97 -4.86
N THR A 24 1.44 -18.63 -4.38
CA THR A 24 0.38 -19.11 -5.27
C THR A 24 -0.81 -18.17 -5.18
N ILE A 25 -1.17 -17.52 -6.29
CA ILE A 25 -2.35 -16.64 -6.37
C ILE A 25 -3.60 -17.48 -6.11
N GLY A 26 -4.44 -17.05 -5.18
CA GLY A 26 -5.62 -17.82 -4.73
C GLY A 26 -5.29 -19.05 -3.88
N GLY A 27 -4.01 -19.26 -3.53
CA GLY A 27 -3.57 -20.34 -2.65
C GLY A 27 -3.83 -20.06 -1.16
N HIS A 28 -3.14 -20.81 -0.30
CA HIS A 28 -3.22 -20.61 1.14
C HIS A 28 -2.65 -19.26 1.56
N LYS A 29 -3.34 -18.61 2.49
CA LYS A 29 -2.86 -17.37 3.15
C LYS A 29 -1.63 -17.68 4.00
N SER A 30 -0.61 -16.83 3.93
CA SER A 30 0.50 -16.82 4.88
C SER A 30 0.02 -16.55 6.31
N ARG A 31 0.89 -16.78 7.30
CA ARG A 31 0.53 -16.51 8.71
C ARG A 31 0.10 -15.05 8.93
N MET A 32 0.78 -14.08 8.31
CA MET A 32 0.42 -12.67 8.43
C MET A 32 -0.94 -12.34 7.83
N GLU A 33 -1.26 -12.92 6.69
CA GLU A 33 -2.56 -12.78 6.02
C GLU A 33 -3.69 -13.41 6.86
N GLN A 34 -3.42 -14.51 7.56
CA GLN A 34 -4.41 -15.17 8.42
C GLN A 34 -4.77 -14.35 9.67
N ILE A 35 -3.77 -13.68 10.27
CA ILE A 35 -3.99 -12.87 11.48
C ILE A 35 -4.41 -11.42 11.17
N GLY A 36 -4.57 -11.08 9.88
CA GLY A 36 -4.99 -9.75 9.45
C GLY A 36 -3.93 -8.66 9.60
N GLY A 37 -2.63 -9.02 9.60
CA GLY A 37 -1.55 -8.04 9.67
C GLY A 37 -1.29 -7.36 8.32
N SER A 38 -1.12 -8.15 7.27
CA SER A 38 -0.93 -7.66 5.90
C SER A 38 -1.54 -8.59 4.86
N MET A 39 -1.87 -8.05 3.69
CA MET A 39 -2.32 -8.79 2.51
C MET A 39 -1.39 -8.51 1.34
N VAL A 40 -0.83 -9.56 0.75
CA VAL A 40 0.02 -9.44 -0.44
C VAL A 40 -0.85 -9.43 -1.70
N ALA A 41 -0.58 -8.53 -2.63
CA ALA A 41 -1.24 -8.39 -3.92
C ALA A 41 -0.24 -7.87 -4.97
N ASP A 42 -0.11 -8.58 -6.09
CA ASP A 42 0.91 -8.32 -7.12
C ASP A 42 0.29 -7.94 -8.49
N SER A 43 -0.95 -7.46 -8.46
CA SER A 43 -1.67 -6.96 -9.63
C SER A 43 -2.80 -6.00 -9.24
N PRO A 44 -3.27 -5.13 -10.16
CA PRO A 44 -4.41 -4.25 -9.92
C PRO A 44 -5.67 -5.02 -9.46
N ASP A 45 -5.91 -6.20 -10.00
CA ASP A 45 -7.07 -7.02 -9.66
C ASP A 45 -6.98 -7.63 -8.26
N GLU A 46 -5.80 -8.13 -7.88
CA GLU A 46 -5.57 -8.58 -6.50
C GLU A 46 -5.69 -7.41 -5.51
N VAL A 47 -5.17 -6.23 -5.83
CA VAL A 47 -5.28 -5.05 -4.97
C VAL A 47 -6.75 -4.67 -4.77
N ARG A 48 -7.54 -4.61 -5.85
CA ARG A 48 -8.98 -4.33 -5.78
C ARG A 48 -9.72 -5.36 -4.93
N LEU A 49 -9.38 -6.64 -5.07
CA LEU A 49 -9.93 -7.71 -4.24
C LEU A 49 -9.60 -7.48 -2.77
N ARG A 50 -8.33 -7.23 -2.43
CA ARG A 50 -7.90 -7.03 -1.04
C ARG A 50 -8.55 -5.82 -0.40
N VAL A 51 -8.71 -4.72 -1.14
CA VAL A 51 -9.46 -3.54 -0.67
C VAL A 51 -10.89 -3.93 -0.30
N ARG A 52 -11.61 -4.60 -1.20
CA ARG A 52 -13.00 -5.02 -0.95
C ARG A 52 -13.10 -5.96 0.26
N GLU A 53 -12.16 -6.87 0.44
CA GLU A 53 -12.09 -7.74 1.62
C GLU A 53 -11.89 -6.92 2.92
N GLN A 54 -10.99 -5.93 2.93
CA GLN A 54 -10.79 -5.10 4.12
C GLN A 54 -12.03 -4.27 4.44
N LEU A 55 -12.70 -3.73 3.43
CA LEU A 55 -13.96 -3.01 3.60
C LEU A 55 -15.08 -3.91 4.13
N MET A 56 -15.20 -5.15 3.63
CA MET A 56 -16.12 -6.16 4.15
C MET A 56 -15.87 -6.47 5.64
N LEU A 57 -14.60 -6.42 6.07
CA LEU A 57 -14.19 -6.60 7.46
C LEU A 57 -14.38 -5.34 8.34
N GLY A 58 -14.97 -4.26 7.80
CA GLY A 58 -15.27 -3.04 8.54
C GLY A 58 -14.14 -2.02 8.58
N ALA A 59 -13.20 -2.07 7.63
CA ALA A 59 -12.20 -1.02 7.49
C ALA A 59 -12.87 0.34 7.17
N SER A 60 -12.46 1.38 7.89
CA SER A 60 -12.92 2.76 7.66
C SER A 60 -12.12 3.50 6.59
N GLN A 61 -10.92 3.01 6.25
CA GLN A 61 -10.02 3.51 5.20
C GLN A 61 -9.07 2.39 4.77
N ILE A 62 -8.27 2.57 3.73
CA ILE A 62 -7.35 1.54 3.24
C ILE A 62 -5.90 1.97 3.42
N LYS A 63 -5.04 1.07 3.92
CA LYS A 63 -3.60 1.31 4.07
C LYS A 63 -2.81 0.52 3.03
N LEU A 64 -2.01 1.23 2.21
CA LEU A 64 -1.03 0.64 1.31
C LEU A 64 0.41 0.91 1.77
N THR A 65 1.35 0.11 1.28
CA THR A 65 2.79 0.30 1.46
C THR A 65 3.49 0.51 0.12
N ALA A 66 3.52 1.75 -0.36
CA ALA A 66 3.98 2.17 -1.69
C ALA A 66 5.52 2.32 -1.84
N GLY A 67 6.27 1.91 -0.82
CA GLY A 67 7.73 1.82 -0.84
C GLY A 67 8.24 0.75 0.10
N GLY A 68 9.56 0.68 0.25
CA GLY A 68 10.17 -0.10 1.32
C GLY A 68 10.08 0.62 2.66
N GLY A 69 10.46 -0.07 3.73
CA GLY A 69 10.30 0.40 5.10
C GLY A 69 11.28 -0.23 6.06
N VAL A 70 11.20 0.15 7.34
CA VAL A 70 12.21 -0.21 8.34
C VAL A 70 11.96 -1.58 8.98
N SER A 71 10.69 -1.92 9.20
CA SER A 71 10.30 -3.04 10.07
C SER A 71 10.00 -4.35 9.34
N SER A 72 10.32 -4.47 8.05
CA SER A 72 10.07 -5.69 7.24
C SER A 72 11.38 -6.25 6.66
N PRO A 73 11.46 -7.57 6.42
CA PRO A 73 12.73 -8.24 6.18
C PRO A 73 13.40 -7.99 4.82
N PHE A 74 12.64 -7.63 3.78
CA PHE A 74 13.16 -7.71 2.39
C PHE A 74 13.15 -6.40 1.61
N SER A 75 12.61 -5.32 2.16
CA SER A 75 12.36 -4.07 1.43
C SER A 75 13.27 -2.94 1.91
N PRO A 76 14.32 -2.54 1.18
CA PRO A 76 15.16 -1.41 1.55
C PRO A 76 14.38 -0.09 1.57
N VAL A 77 14.75 0.86 2.44
CA VAL A 77 13.97 2.09 2.70
C VAL A 77 13.84 3.04 1.50
N ASP A 78 14.73 2.93 0.51
CA ASP A 78 14.83 3.80 -0.65
C ASP A 78 14.15 3.23 -1.92
N VAL A 79 13.50 2.06 -1.82
CA VAL A 79 12.76 1.49 -2.95
C VAL A 79 11.34 2.01 -3.03
N SER A 80 10.81 2.10 -4.25
CA SER A 80 9.38 2.31 -4.52
C SER A 80 8.77 0.99 -4.97
N THR A 81 7.60 0.65 -4.44
CA THR A 81 6.87 -0.57 -4.83
C THR A 81 5.80 -0.21 -5.85
N PHE A 82 4.59 -0.77 -5.73
CA PHE A 82 3.38 -0.59 -6.56
C PHE A 82 3.50 0.27 -7.84
N THR A 83 3.03 -0.31 -8.93
CA THR A 83 2.72 0.42 -10.17
C THR A 83 1.61 1.45 -9.95
N LEU A 84 1.48 2.39 -10.88
CA LEU A 84 0.42 3.41 -10.82
C LEU A 84 -0.96 2.76 -10.92
N GLU A 85 -1.09 1.73 -11.74
CA GLU A 85 -2.30 0.95 -11.98
C GLU A 85 -2.75 0.20 -10.73
N GLU A 86 -1.82 -0.37 -9.96
CA GLU A 86 -2.13 -1.04 -8.69
C GLU A 86 -2.63 -0.04 -7.64
N LEU A 87 -1.97 1.11 -7.50
CA LEU A 87 -2.42 2.16 -6.57
C LEU A 87 -3.80 2.69 -6.98
N ARG A 88 -4.02 2.93 -8.28
CA ARG A 88 -5.33 3.38 -8.81
C ARG A 88 -6.44 2.37 -8.53
N ALA A 89 -6.16 1.07 -8.65
CA ALA A 89 -7.17 0.05 -8.35
C ALA A 89 -7.60 0.07 -6.87
N ALA A 90 -6.68 0.38 -5.95
CA ALA A 90 -7.04 0.57 -4.54
C ALA A 90 -7.90 1.82 -4.32
N VAL A 91 -7.49 2.95 -4.93
CA VAL A 91 -8.20 4.22 -4.81
C VAL A 91 -9.61 4.11 -5.38
N GLU A 92 -9.75 3.57 -6.59
CA GLU A 92 -11.05 3.33 -7.24
C GLU A 92 -11.97 2.48 -6.36
N ALA A 93 -11.45 1.41 -5.75
CA ALA A 93 -12.24 0.54 -4.88
C ALA A 93 -12.66 1.22 -3.57
N ALA A 94 -11.77 2.02 -2.97
CA ALA A 94 -12.05 2.78 -1.76
C ALA A 94 -13.07 3.90 -2.01
N GLU A 95 -12.92 4.65 -3.11
CA GLU A 95 -13.82 5.73 -3.50
C GLU A 95 -15.23 5.21 -3.81
N ASN A 96 -15.34 4.07 -4.51
CA ASN A 96 -16.63 3.40 -4.74
C ASN A 96 -17.35 3.01 -3.44
N TRP A 97 -16.60 2.84 -2.34
CA TRP A 97 -17.15 2.55 -1.02
C TRP A 97 -17.33 3.82 -0.16
N GLY A 98 -17.04 5.00 -0.69
CA GLY A 98 -17.15 6.28 0.00
C GLY A 98 -16.04 6.53 1.03
N THR A 99 -14.86 5.93 0.86
CA THR A 99 -13.68 6.18 1.70
C THR A 99 -12.42 6.43 0.88
N TYR A 100 -11.26 6.49 1.52
CA TYR A 100 -9.97 6.89 0.94
C TYR A 100 -8.85 5.90 1.25
N VAL A 101 -7.72 6.12 0.58
CA VAL A 101 -6.46 5.38 0.76
C VAL A 101 -5.43 6.25 1.46
N THR A 102 -4.68 5.64 2.38
CA THR A 102 -3.44 6.11 3.00
C THR A 102 -2.28 5.26 2.46
N ALA A 103 -1.13 5.86 2.18
CA ALA A 103 0.05 5.15 1.68
C ALA A 103 1.29 5.45 2.50
N HIS A 104 1.92 4.40 3.02
CA HIS A 104 3.30 4.49 3.49
C HIS A 104 4.23 4.73 2.29
N ALA A 105 4.95 5.85 2.30
CA ALA A 105 5.90 6.21 1.26
C ALA A 105 7.00 7.12 1.83
N PHE A 106 8.26 6.75 1.59
CA PHE A 106 9.40 7.57 2.00
C PHE A 106 9.96 8.43 0.88
N THR A 107 10.11 7.88 -0.33
CA THR A 107 10.84 8.54 -1.43
C THR A 107 9.95 9.47 -2.26
N PRO A 108 10.52 10.49 -2.93
CA PRO A 108 9.77 11.37 -3.82
C PRO A 108 9.00 10.61 -4.91
N VAL A 109 9.60 9.55 -5.45
CA VAL A 109 8.99 8.70 -6.48
C VAL A 109 7.74 7.99 -5.96
N ALA A 110 7.81 7.36 -4.79
CA ALA A 110 6.68 6.66 -4.19
C ALA A 110 5.56 7.64 -3.79
N ILE A 111 5.92 8.79 -3.24
CA ILE A 111 4.97 9.84 -2.83
C ILE A 111 4.22 10.38 -4.04
N ARG A 112 4.94 10.84 -5.07
CA ARG A 112 4.33 11.42 -6.29
C ARG A 112 3.42 10.42 -6.99
N ARG A 113 3.86 9.16 -7.14
CA ARG A 113 3.03 8.12 -7.75
C ARG A 113 1.76 7.84 -6.95
N SER A 114 1.83 7.89 -5.62
CA SER A 114 0.66 7.75 -4.75
C SER A 114 -0.32 8.91 -4.95
N ILE A 115 0.19 10.14 -5.05
CA ILE A 115 -0.62 11.34 -5.34
C ILE A 115 -1.26 11.23 -6.73
N ASP A 116 -0.52 10.81 -7.76
CA ASP A 116 -1.02 10.63 -9.13
C ASP A 116 -2.09 9.53 -9.23
N ALA A 117 -2.08 8.57 -8.30
CA ALA A 117 -3.10 7.55 -8.17
C ALA A 117 -4.37 8.03 -7.45
N GLY A 118 -4.30 9.15 -6.71
CA GLY A 118 -5.41 9.71 -5.94
C GLY A 118 -5.40 9.40 -4.43
N VAL A 119 -4.29 8.90 -3.89
CA VAL A 119 -4.12 8.70 -2.43
C VAL A 119 -4.28 10.04 -1.69
N LYS A 120 -4.96 10.02 -0.53
CA LYS A 120 -5.30 11.24 0.23
C LYS A 120 -4.39 11.52 1.42
N VAL A 121 -3.70 10.49 1.92
CA VAL A 121 -2.75 10.60 3.02
C VAL A 121 -1.46 9.90 2.63
N ILE A 122 -0.36 10.63 2.70
CA ILE A 122 1.00 10.07 2.66
C ILE A 122 1.43 9.86 4.10
N GLU A 123 2.07 8.74 4.40
CA GLU A 123 2.55 8.46 5.74
C GLU A 123 4.08 8.55 5.75
N HIS A 124 4.60 9.28 6.73
CA HIS A 124 6.02 9.51 7.03
C HIS A 124 6.76 10.48 6.10
N GLY A 125 6.89 10.19 4.81
CA GLY A 125 7.60 11.06 3.86
C GLY A 125 9.07 11.36 4.18
N PHE A 126 9.78 10.45 4.86
CA PHE A 126 11.11 10.74 5.45
C PHE A 126 12.22 11.09 4.45
N LEU A 127 12.08 10.74 3.17
CA LEU A 127 13.08 11.04 2.13
C LEU A 127 12.52 12.03 1.09
N MET A 128 11.43 12.72 1.40
CA MET A 128 10.76 13.67 0.53
C MET A 128 11.64 14.89 0.19
N ASP A 129 11.58 15.35 -1.07
CA ASP A 129 12.21 16.61 -1.50
C ASP A 129 11.23 17.79 -1.43
N ASP A 130 11.76 19.01 -1.42
CA ASP A 130 10.97 20.25 -1.30
C ASP A 130 9.89 20.36 -2.38
N SER A 131 10.19 19.97 -3.61
CA SER A 131 9.23 20.03 -4.72
C SER A 131 8.08 19.04 -4.56
N THR A 132 8.29 17.92 -3.87
CA THR A 132 7.26 16.95 -3.52
C THR A 132 6.45 17.42 -2.32
N ALA A 133 7.09 18.05 -1.33
CA ALA A 133 6.41 18.68 -0.20
C ALA A 133 5.47 19.80 -0.67
N GLN A 134 5.93 20.62 -1.62
CA GLN A 134 5.11 21.65 -2.27
C GLN A 134 3.91 21.03 -3.00
N LEU A 135 4.11 19.94 -3.75
CA LEU A 135 3.03 19.22 -4.42
C LEU A 135 1.97 18.69 -3.44
N ILE A 136 2.38 18.15 -2.28
CA ILE A 136 1.46 17.71 -1.22
C ILE A 136 0.59 18.87 -0.76
N ALA A 137 1.21 20.03 -0.47
CA ALA A 137 0.48 21.22 -0.02
C ALA A 137 -0.46 21.77 -1.09
N GLU A 138 -0.01 21.84 -2.35
CA GLU A 138 -0.82 22.34 -3.48
C GLU A 138 -2.05 21.48 -3.78
N LYS A 139 -1.99 20.18 -3.46
CA LYS A 139 -3.07 19.22 -3.72
C LYS A 139 -3.90 18.88 -2.48
N ASP A 140 -3.70 19.59 -1.37
CA ASP A 140 -4.37 19.35 -0.09
C ASP A 140 -4.26 17.88 0.36
N ILE A 141 -3.09 17.27 0.16
CA ILE A 141 -2.79 15.90 0.59
C ILE A 141 -2.30 15.94 2.04
N TRP A 142 -2.80 15.04 2.87
CA TRP A 142 -2.35 14.93 4.26
C TRP A 142 -1.01 14.20 4.35
N LEU A 143 -0.16 14.59 5.30
CA LEU A 143 1.12 13.96 5.63
C LEU A 143 1.19 13.61 7.13
#